data_AF-A0A6N9BWL8-F1
#
_entry.id   AF-A0A6N9BWL8-F1
#
_cell.length_a   1.000
_cell.length_b   1.000
_cell.length_c   1.000
_cell.angle_alpha   90.00
_cell.angle_beta   90.00
_cell.angle_gamma   90.00
#
_symmetry.space_group_name_H-M   'P 1'
#
loop_
_entity.id
_entity.type
_entity.pdbx_description
1 polymer ?
#
loop_
_entity_poly.entity_id
_entity_poly.type
_entity_poly.pdbx_seq_one_letter_code
_entity_poly.pdbx_strand_id
1 'polypeptide(L)'
;MADTARPTDRTGPTPTDMEREGVALSAALGVDAKAITDAWAMVVGAAARQPAALFEAYSGFWRDFGSILFGTSDLAPTAGDARFRDSAWSDNPVYRRIGQSYLAWTKALDTWLEKSGLVGMDRERARFVLDAAKDVLAPMNTFAGNPEAMAKATETRGASLTGGLRNFVHDLQHNHGYPAVADRDAFELGRAVAATPGAVGFRN
;
A
#
# COMPACT_ATOMS: atom_id res chain seq x y z
N MET A 1 -44.64 20.51 -28.55
CA MET A 1 -45.19 20.57 -27.19
C MET A 1 -45.69 19.18 -26.81
N ALA A 2 -44.92 18.46 -26.00
CA ALA A 2 -45.40 17.47 -25.02
C ALA A 2 -44.17 16.77 -24.44
N ASP A 3 -43.88 17.14 -23.20
CA ASP A 3 -42.85 16.67 -22.30
C ASP A 3 -43.13 15.21 -21.88
N THR A 4 -42.11 14.36 -21.89
CA THR A 4 -42.15 13.02 -21.26
C THR A 4 -40.89 12.81 -20.45
N ALA A 5 -40.92 13.37 -19.24
CA ALA A 5 -39.95 13.08 -18.19
C ALA A 5 -39.92 11.58 -17.86
N ARG A 6 -38.74 10.97 -18.00
CA ARG A 6 -38.43 9.61 -17.52
C ARG A 6 -38.07 9.71 -16.03
N PRO A 7 -38.64 8.89 -15.14
CA PRO A 7 -38.32 8.96 -13.71
C PRO A 7 -36.88 8.47 -13.49
N THR A 8 -36.03 9.32 -12.93
CA THR A 8 -34.72 8.92 -12.43
C THR A 8 -34.92 8.24 -11.08
N ASP A 9 -35.02 6.91 -11.10
CA ASP A 9 -34.88 6.11 -9.88
C ASP A 9 -33.42 6.20 -9.43
N ARG A 10 -33.14 7.06 -8.43
CA ARG A 10 -31.88 7.03 -7.68
C ARG A 10 -32.07 6.06 -6.53
N THR A 11 -32.08 4.77 -6.84
CA THR A 11 -31.80 3.73 -5.86
C THR A 11 -30.31 3.79 -5.54
N GLY A 12 -29.97 4.15 -4.30
CA GLY A 12 -28.61 3.96 -3.79
C GLY A 12 -28.23 2.47 -3.85
N PRO A 13 -26.94 2.13 -3.85
CA PRO A 13 -26.50 0.74 -4.00
C PRO A 13 -27.19 -0.14 -2.97
N THR A 14 -27.81 -1.23 -3.43
CA THR A 14 -28.47 -2.18 -2.53
C THR A 14 -27.40 -2.97 -1.76
N PRO A 15 -27.70 -3.50 -0.57
CA PRO A 15 -26.73 -4.27 0.22
C PRO A 15 -26.04 -5.39 -0.57
N THR A 16 -26.77 -5.98 -1.52
CA THR A 16 -26.29 -7.02 -2.45
C THR A 16 -25.25 -6.55 -3.46
N ASP A 17 -25.26 -5.26 -3.84
CA ASP A 17 -24.29 -4.71 -4.80
C ASP A 17 -22.94 -4.46 -4.11
N MET A 18 -22.96 -4.01 -2.85
CA MET A 18 -21.76 -3.83 -2.02
C MET A 18 -21.09 -5.17 -1.70
N GLU A 19 -21.87 -6.24 -1.45
CA GLU A 19 -21.31 -7.59 -1.27
C GLU A 19 -20.63 -8.11 -2.54
N ARG A 20 -21.20 -7.84 -3.73
CA ARG A 20 -20.61 -8.26 -5.00
C ARG A 20 -19.34 -7.51 -5.34
N GLU A 21 -19.29 -6.20 -5.08
CA GLU A 21 -18.07 -5.41 -5.23
C GLU A 21 -16.99 -5.83 -4.24
N GLY A 22 -17.35 -6.11 -2.98
CA GLY A 22 -16.44 -6.64 -1.97
C GLY A 22 -15.85 -8.00 -2.37
N VAL A 23 -16.67 -8.90 -2.93
CA VAL A 23 -16.22 -10.19 -3.46
C VAL A 23 -15.35 -10.02 -4.72
N ALA A 24 -15.66 -9.07 -5.61
CA ALA A 24 -14.87 -8.79 -6.80
C ALA A 24 -13.49 -8.21 -6.48
N LEU A 25 -13.43 -7.30 -5.51
CA LEU A 25 -12.16 -6.74 -5.01
C LEU A 25 -11.34 -7.81 -4.27
N SER A 26 -12.00 -8.66 -3.49
CA SER A 26 -11.36 -9.78 -2.80
C SER A 26 -10.79 -10.83 -3.77
N ALA A 27 -11.50 -11.11 -4.87
CA ALA A 27 -11.08 -12.03 -5.92
C ALA A 27 -9.95 -11.47 -6.79
N ALA A 28 -9.95 -10.16 -7.06
CA ALA A 28 -8.90 -9.48 -7.82
C ALA A 28 -7.59 -9.34 -7.03
N LEU A 29 -7.67 -9.21 -5.70
CA LEU A 29 -6.52 -9.10 -4.80
C LEU A 29 -6.10 -10.45 -4.18
N GLY A 30 -6.90 -11.51 -4.36
CA GLY A 30 -6.65 -12.82 -3.75
C GLY A 30 -6.80 -12.86 -2.23
N VAL A 31 -7.39 -11.82 -1.61
CA VAL A 31 -7.52 -11.68 -0.16
C VAL A 31 -8.95 -11.28 0.20
N ASP A 32 -9.61 -12.11 1.02
CA ASP A 32 -10.96 -11.86 1.53
C ASP A 32 -11.00 -10.66 2.49
N ALA A 33 -11.78 -9.62 2.17
CA ALA A 33 -11.98 -8.45 3.00
C ALA A 33 -12.46 -8.79 4.43
N LYS A 34 -13.27 -9.86 4.55
CA LYS A 34 -13.71 -10.37 5.85
C LYS A 34 -12.53 -10.94 6.64
N ALA A 35 -11.65 -11.70 5.98
CA ALA A 35 -10.46 -12.26 6.63
C ALA A 35 -9.52 -11.16 7.16
N ILE A 36 -9.34 -10.07 6.41
CA ILE A 36 -8.59 -8.87 6.87
C ILE A 36 -9.25 -8.26 8.10
N THR A 37 -10.57 -8.06 8.05
CA THR A 37 -11.33 -7.44 9.16
C THR A 37 -11.29 -8.30 10.41
N ASP A 38 -11.47 -9.61 10.28
CA ASP A 38 -11.41 -10.57 11.38
C ASP A 38 -10.00 -10.61 12.01
N ALA A 39 -8.95 -10.56 11.18
CA ALA A 39 -7.58 -10.52 11.66
C ALA A 39 -7.22 -9.19 12.36
N TRP A 40 -7.74 -8.04 11.90
CA TRP A 40 -7.64 -6.77 12.63
C TRP A 40 -8.35 -6.81 13.99
N ALA A 41 -9.58 -7.33 14.01
CA ALA A 41 -10.35 -7.47 15.25
C ALA A 41 -9.63 -8.39 16.26
N MET A 42 -9.01 -9.47 15.77
CA MET A 42 -8.16 -10.34 16.57
C MET A 42 -6.93 -9.61 17.12
N VAL A 43 -6.20 -8.84 16.31
CA VAL A 43 -5.04 -8.04 16.76
C VAL A 43 -5.45 -7.07 17.87
N VAL A 44 -6.54 -6.31 17.66
CA VAL A 44 -7.07 -5.37 18.67
C VAL A 44 -7.48 -6.11 19.94
N GLY A 45 -8.18 -7.24 19.81
CA GLY A 45 -8.59 -8.06 20.93
C GLY A 45 -7.40 -8.67 21.69
N ALA A 46 -6.33 -9.06 21.00
CA ALA A 46 -5.09 -9.54 21.62
C ALA A 46 -4.38 -8.40 22.35
N ALA A 47 -4.33 -7.20 21.77
CA ALA A 47 -3.70 -6.04 22.38
C ALA A 47 -4.40 -5.64 23.69
N ALA A 48 -5.73 -5.67 23.71
CA ALA A 48 -6.54 -5.41 24.91
C ALA A 48 -6.31 -6.44 26.03
N ARG A 49 -6.04 -7.70 25.68
CA ARG A 49 -5.79 -8.79 26.65
C ARG A 49 -4.35 -8.85 27.14
N GLN A 50 -3.43 -8.16 26.47
CA GLN A 50 -1.99 -8.18 26.76
C GLN A 50 -1.45 -6.78 27.05
N PRO A 51 -1.90 -6.12 28.15
CA PRO A 51 -1.50 -4.75 28.45
C PRO A 51 0.01 -4.60 28.69
N ALA A 52 0.67 -5.64 29.21
CA ALA A 52 2.12 -5.63 29.41
C ALA A 52 2.89 -5.60 28.09
N ALA A 53 2.50 -6.44 27.11
CA ALA A 53 3.11 -6.45 25.78
C ALA A 53 2.89 -5.11 25.05
N LEU A 54 1.69 -4.54 25.17
CA LEU A 54 1.38 -3.23 24.60
C LEU A 54 2.22 -2.11 25.25
N PHE A 55 2.37 -2.14 26.57
CA PHE A 55 3.20 -1.18 27.29
C PHE A 55 4.68 -1.30 26.92
N GLU A 56 5.21 -2.51 26.77
CA GLU A 56 6.60 -2.75 26.35
C GLU A 56 6.84 -2.19 24.94
N ALA A 57 5.96 -2.50 23.99
CA ALA A 57 6.04 -1.94 22.63
C ALA A 57 5.92 -0.41 22.62
N TYR A 58 4.97 0.14 23.36
CA TYR A 58 4.73 1.59 23.43
C TYR A 58 5.91 2.34 24.07
N SER A 59 6.42 1.85 25.19
CA SER A 59 7.58 2.46 25.87
C SER A 59 8.86 2.32 25.05
N GLY A 60 9.05 1.19 24.35
CA GLY A 60 10.12 1.00 23.38
C GLY A 60 10.05 2.02 22.25
N PHE A 61 8.88 2.18 21.63
CA PHE A 61 8.64 3.19 20.60
C PHE A 61 8.99 4.59 21.08
N TRP A 62 8.50 5.03 22.25
CA TRP A 62 8.76 6.37 22.75
C TRP A 62 10.23 6.63 23.11
N ARG A 63 10.95 5.60 23.57
CA ARG A 63 12.40 5.69 23.80
C ARG A 63 13.15 5.91 22.48
N ASP A 64 12.82 5.12 21.47
CA ASP A 64 13.42 5.22 20.14
C ASP A 64 13.07 6.58 19.51
N PHE A 65 11.80 6.98 19.56
CA PHE A 65 11.31 8.26 19.05
C PHE A 65 11.97 9.46 19.75
N GLY A 66 12.13 9.42 21.07
CA GLY A 66 12.89 10.43 21.81
C GLY A 66 14.32 10.55 21.30
N SER A 67 15.01 9.42 21.12
CA SER A 67 16.38 9.38 20.59
C SER A 67 16.47 9.95 19.16
N ILE A 68 15.44 9.73 18.33
CA ILE A 68 15.34 10.29 16.97
C ILE A 68 15.19 11.81 17.02
N LEU A 69 14.33 12.33 17.90
CA LEU A 69 14.13 13.78 18.07
C LEU A 69 15.41 14.46 18.55
N PHE A 70 16.13 13.85 19.49
CA PHE A 70 17.42 14.36 19.97
C PHE A 70 18.57 14.11 18.99
N GLY A 71 18.36 13.36 17.90
CA GLY A 71 19.37 13.09 16.89
C GLY A 71 20.47 12.11 17.32
N THR A 72 20.20 11.31 18.36
CA THR A 72 21.12 10.30 18.90
C THR A 72 20.70 8.87 18.54
N SER A 73 19.73 8.71 17.65
CA SER A 73 19.26 7.39 17.23
C SER A 73 20.18 6.78 16.17
N ASP A 74 20.64 5.57 16.44
CA ASP A 74 21.37 4.72 15.50
C ASP A 74 20.43 3.80 14.70
N LEU A 75 19.11 4.00 14.79
CA LEU A 75 18.17 3.24 13.96
C LEU A 75 18.48 3.51 12.50
N ALA A 76 18.70 2.43 11.76
CA ALA A 76 18.98 2.45 10.34
C ALA A 76 18.20 1.32 9.65
N PRO A 77 17.82 1.52 8.39
CA PRO A 77 17.22 0.45 7.59
C PRO A 77 18.13 -0.77 7.53
N THR A 78 17.53 -1.95 7.39
CA THR A 78 18.30 -3.18 7.11
C THR A 78 19.09 -3.01 5.81
N ALA A 79 20.32 -3.53 5.80
CA ALA A 79 21.16 -3.49 4.60
C ALA A 79 20.42 -4.11 3.40
N GLY A 80 20.33 -3.37 2.31
CA GLY A 80 19.65 -3.80 1.08
C GLY A 80 18.14 -3.55 1.03
N ASP A 81 17.55 -2.87 2.01
CA ASP A 81 16.14 -2.47 1.93
C ASP A 81 15.92 -1.45 0.80
N ALA A 82 15.29 -1.91 -0.29
CA ALA A 82 15.05 -1.11 -1.48
C ALA A 82 14.22 0.16 -1.21
N ARG A 83 13.42 0.17 -0.14
CA ARG A 83 12.59 1.32 0.26
C ARG A 83 13.43 2.52 0.71
N PHE A 84 14.65 2.28 1.17
CA PHE A 84 15.58 3.30 1.67
C PHE A 84 16.80 3.49 0.77
N ARG A 85 16.68 3.17 -0.52
CA ARG A 85 17.78 3.25 -1.49
C ARG A 85 18.23 4.69 -1.82
N ASP A 86 17.32 5.66 -1.70
CA ASP A 86 17.63 7.06 -1.98
C ASP A 86 18.57 7.65 -0.90
N SER A 87 19.62 8.36 -1.31
CA SER A 87 20.59 8.91 -0.36
C SER A 87 19.99 9.99 0.55
N ALA A 88 18.84 10.58 0.21
CA ALA A 88 18.13 11.51 1.09
C ALA A 88 17.79 10.88 2.45
N TRP A 89 17.57 9.57 2.52
CA TRP A 89 17.34 8.87 3.78
C TRP A 89 18.56 8.91 4.72
N SER A 90 19.78 8.97 4.17
CA SER A 90 21.00 9.18 4.94
C SER A 90 21.39 10.64 5.03
N ASP A 91 21.27 11.43 3.98
CA ASP A 91 21.94 12.74 3.86
C ASP A 91 21.07 13.89 4.38
N ASN A 92 19.74 13.77 4.27
CA ASN A 92 18.81 14.79 4.71
C ASN A 92 18.33 14.51 6.14
N PRO A 93 18.59 15.39 7.12
CA PRO A 93 18.18 15.18 8.52
C PRO A 93 16.67 14.99 8.71
N VAL A 94 15.83 15.58 7.85
CA VAL A 94 14.37 15.44 7.93
C VAL A 94 13.94 14.05 7.46
N TYR A 95 14.37 13.63 6.27
CA TYR A 95 14.05 12.29 5.76
C TYR A 95 14.66 11.20 6.64
N ARG A 96 15.88 11.40 7.15
CA ARG A 96 16.49 10.49 8.13
C ARG A 96 15.58 10.29 9.34
N ARG A 97 15.09 11.37 9.96
CA ARG A 97 14.16 11.29 11.11
C ARG A 97 12.83 10.64 10.75
N ILE A 98 12.27 10.92 9.57
CA ILE A 98 11.03 10.28 9.09
C ILE A 98 11.25 8.77 8.95
N GLY A 99 12.33 8.36 8.29
CA GLY A 99 12.68 6.96 8.09
C GLY A 99 12.92 6.24 9.43
N GLN A 100 13.68 6.86 10.32
CA GLN A 100 13.89 6.33 11.67
C GLN A 100 12.60 6.21 12.48
N SER A 101 11.69 7.18 12.38
CA SER A 101 10.40 7.14 13.08
C SER A 101 9.53 6.00 12.57
N TYR A 102 9.54 5.76 11.25
CA TYR A 102 8.90 4.59 10.65
C TYR A 102 9.51 3.28 11.16
N LEU A 103 10.84 3.16 11.16
CA LEU A 103 11.54 1.97 11.67
C LEU A 103 11.25 1.71 13.16
N ALA A 104 11.20 2.76 13.98
CA ALA A 104 10.84 2.67 15.39
C ALA A 104 9.41 2.15 15.55
N TRP A 105 8.47 2.64 14.73
CA TRP A 105 7.08 2.19 14.74
C TRP A 105 6.95 0.72 14.29
N THR A 106 7.58 0.32 13.19
CA THR A 106 7.53 -1.08 12.73
C THR A 106 8.15 -2.03 13.75
N LYS A 107 9.28 -1.64 14.36
CA LYS A 107 9.93 -2.38 15.46
C LYS A 107 9.01 -2.53 16.67
N ALA A 108 8.22 -1.51 17.01
CA ALA A 108 7.27 -1.58 18.11
C ALA A 108 6.14 -2.59 17.81
N LEU A 109 5.63 -2.61 16.57
CA LEU A 109 4.64 -3.61 16.14
C LEU A 109 5.20 -5.04 16.21
N ASP A 110 6.46 -5.23 15.78
CA ASP A 110 7.14 -6.53 15.86
C ASP A 110 7.36 -6.98 17.31
N THR A 111 7.79 -6.05 18.16
CA THR A 111 7.95 -6.30 19.61
C THR A 111 6.61 -6.71 20.24
N TRP A 112 5.53 -5.99 19.91
CA TRP A 112 4.20 -6.33 20.40
C TRP A 112 3.79 -7.74 19.94
N LEU A 113 3.96 -8.05 18.65
CA LEU A 113 3.58 -9.36 18.11
C LEU A 113 4.36 -10.49 18.79
N GLU A 114 5.66 -10.30 19.04
CA GLU A 114 6.50 -11.26 19.76
C GLU A 114 6.03 -11.50 21.20
N LYS A 115 5.60 -10.43 21.88
CA LYS A 115 5.16 -10.46 23.29
C LYS A 115 3.67 -10.73 23.48
N SER A 116 2.88 -10.71 22.40
CA SER A 116 1.41 -10.87 22.42
C SER A 116 0.93 -12.22 22.94
N GLY A 117 1.82 -13.23 23.01
CA GLY A 117 1.44 -14.60 23.36
C GLY A 117 0.59 -15.31 22.30
N LEU A 118 0.39 -14.69 21.12
CA LEU A 118 -0.26 -15.33 19.98
C LEU A 118 0.61 -16.48 19.45
N VAL A 119 -0.04 -17.59 19.11
CA VAL A 119 0.59 -18.82 18.63
C VAL A 119 -0.13 -19.38 17.40
N GLY A 120 0.58 -20.19 16.62
CA GLY A 120 0.01 -20.87 15.45
C GLY A 120 -0.60 -19.90 14.44
N MET A 121 -1.78 -20.26 13.93
CA MET A 121 -2.47 -19.51 12.88
C MET A 121 -2.82 -18.07 13.28
N ASP A 122 -3.13 -17.82 14.56
CA ASP A 122 -3.48 -16.48 15.02
C ASP A 122 -2.26 -15.54 14.99
N ARG A 123 -1.06 -16.08 15.26
CA ARG A 123 0.19 -15.32 15.11
C ARG A 123 0.48 -14.97 13.65
N GLU A 124 0.27 -15.91 12.74
CA GLU A 124 0.50 -15.68 11.30
C GLU A 124 -0.50 -14.68 10.71
N ARG A 125 -1.77 -14.76 11.12
CA ARG A 125 -2.80 -13.77 10.73
C ARG A 125 -2.46 -12.38 11.27
N ALA A 126 -2.01 -12.28 12.51
CA ALA A 126 -1.59 -11.02 13.10
C ALA A 126 -0.37 -10.45 12.38
N ARG A 127 0.64 -11.28 12.08
CA ARG A 127 1.81 -10.90 11.28
C ARG A 127 1.40 -10.34 9.94
N PHE A 128 0.59 -11.07 9.18
CA PHE A 128 0.12 -10.65 7.86
C PHE A 128 -0.54 -9.27 7.88
N VAL A 129 -1.46 -9.04 8.83
CA VAL A 129 -2.17 -7.76 8.93
C VAL A 129 -1.25 -6.62 9.37
N LEU A 130 -0.34 -6.89 10.31
CA LEU A 130 0.64 -5.89 10.72
C LEU A 130 1.60 -5.54 9.59
N ASP A 131 2.06 -6.51 8.83
CA ASP A 131 2.95 -6.28 7.67
C ASP A 131 2.20 -5.50 6.58
N ALA A 132 0.94 -5.84 6.30
CA ALA A 132 0.10 -5.03 5.40
C ALA A 132 -0.06 -3.58 5.90
N ALA A 133 -0.21 -3.37 7.21
CA ALA A 133 -0.28 -2.02 7.79
C ALA A 133 1.05 -1.26 7.63
N LYS A 134 2.19 -1.94 7.87
CA LYS A 134 3.52 -1.35 7.68
C LYS A 134 3.77 -0.95 6.24
N ASP A 135 3.27 -1.75 5.30
CA ASP A 135 3.43 -1.48 3.87
C ASP A 135 2.55 -0.33 3.42
N VAL A 136 1.27 -0.27 3.83
CA VAL A 136 0.34 0.80 3.43
C VAL A 136 0.76 2.15 4.03
N LEU A 137 1.17 2.15 5.30
CA LEU A 137 1.52 3.37 6.04
C LEU A 137 3.00 3.77 5.88
N ALA A 138 3.73 3.12 4.98
CA ALA A 138 5.12 3.44 4.73
C ALA A 138 5.26 4.87 4.16
N PRO A 139 6.19 5.70 4.67
CA PRO A 139 6.27 7.12 4.32
C PRO A 139 6.48 7.37 2.82
N MET A 140 7.21 6.48 2.15
CA MET A 140 7.51 6.55 0.72
C MET A 140 6.28 6.33 -0.18
N ASN A 141 5.15 5.90 0.36
CA ASN A 141 3.89 5.80 -0.40
C ASN A 141 3.21 7.16 -0.62
N THR A 142 3.63 8.19 0.12
CA THR A 142 3.12 9.55 -0.05
C THR A 142 4.10 10.37 -0.89
N PHE A 143 3.58 11.27 -1.74
CA PHE A 143 4.43 12.14 -2.54
C PHE A 143 5.42 12.93 -1.69
N ALA A 144 4.97 13.53 -0.58
CA ALA A 144 5.80 14.33 0.31
C ALA A 144 6.80 13.48 1.14
N GLY A 145 6.49 12.20 1.39
CA GLY A 145 7.37 11.28 2.09
C GLY A 145 8.31 10.49 1.18
N ASN A 146 8.20 10.67 -0.14
CA ASN A 146 9.05 10.04 -1.14
C ASN A 146 10.12 11.03 -1.64
N PRO A 147 11.39 10.91 -1.18
CA PRO A 147 12.45 11.84 -1.55
C PRO A 147 12.75 11.81 -3.06
N GLU A 148 12.64 10.65 -3.71
CA GLU A 148 12.85 10.50 -5.15
C GLU A 148 11.79 11.28 -5.94
N ALA A 149 10.52 11.19 -5.53
CA ALA A 149 9.43 11.92 -6.16
C ALA A 149 9.58 13.45 -5.99
N MET A 150 9.97 13.89 -4.79
CA MET A 150 10.23 15.30 -4.48
C MET A 150 11.46 15.85 -5.24
N ALA A 151 12.55 15.10 -5.29
CA ALA A 151 13.74 15.42 -6.08
C ALA A 151 13.38 15.54 -7.56
N LYS A 152 12.65 14.56 -8.11
CA LYS A 152 12.24 14.57 -9.52
C LYS A 152 11.31 15.73 -9.86
N ALA A 153 10.38 16.07 -8.96
CA ALA A 153 9.52 17.24 -9.13
C ALA A 153 10.34 18.54 -9.16
N THR A 154 11.38 18.65 -8.33
CA THR A 154 12.28 19.82 -8.29
C THR A 154 13.15 19.90 -9.54
N GLU A 155 13.80 18.80 -9.93
CA GLU A 155 14.64 18.71 -11.13
C GLU A 155 13.88 19.07 -12.40
N THR A 156 12.66 18.57 -12.53
CA THR A 156 11.82 18.79 -13.71
C THR A 156 11.03 20.10 -13.64
N ARG A 157 11.21 20.92 -12.58
CA ARG A 157 10.41 22.11 -12.29
C ARG A 157 8.89 21.84 -12.36
N GLY A 158 8.48 20.67 -11.89
CA GLY A 158 7.09 20.21 -11.90
C GLY A 158 6.63 19.51 -13.19
N ALA A 159 7.48 19.38 -14.22
CA ALA A 159 7.08 18.71 -15.45
C ALA A 159 6.83 17.19 -15.26
N SER A 160 7.44 16.54 -14.26
CA SER A 160 7.09 15.16 -13.90
C SER A 160 5.67 15.04 -13.34
N LEU A 161 5.20 16.05 -12.60
CA LEU A 161 3.86 16.08 -12.04
C LEU A 161 2.80 16.30 -13.13
N THR A 162 3.06 17.19 -14.08
CA THR A 162 2.16 17.43 -15.21
C THR A 162 2.10 16.21 -16.14
N GLY A 163 3.24 15.55 -16.36
CA GLY A 163 3.31 14.28 -17.09
C GLY A 163 2.54 13.16 -16.39
N GLY A 164 2.72 12.99 -15.07
CA GLY A 164 1.99 12.02 -14.26
C GLY A 164 0.48 12.26 -14.26
N LEU A 165 0.04 13.52 -14.12
CA LEU A 165 -1.37 13.89 -14.19
C LEU A 165 -1.97 13.62 -15.57
N ARG A 166 -1.23 13.91 -16.65
CA ARG A 166 -1.66 13.59 -18.02
C ARG A 166 -1.84 12.08 -18.19
N ASN A 167 -0.91 11.28 -17.70
CA ASN A 167 -1.00 9.82 -17.75
C ASN A 167 -2.19 9.33 -16.92
N PHE A 168 -2.40 9.87 -15.72
CA PHE A 168 -3.55 9.54 -14.87
C PHE A 168 -4.89 9.85 -15.54
N VAL A 169 -5.02 11.04 -16.15
CA VAL A 169 -6.23 11.41 -16.91
C VAL A 169 -6.43 10.49 -18.11
N HIS A 170 -5.35 10.19 -18.83
CA HIS A 170 -5.39 9.25 -19.94
C HIS A 170 -5.85 7.87 -19.48
N ASP A 171 -5.35 7.37 -18.36
CA ASP A 171 -5.68 6.06 -17.80
C ASP A 171 -7.14 5.99 -17.29
N LEU A 172 -7.65 7.08 -16.72
CA LEU A 172 -9.08 7.20 -16.38
C LEU A 172 -9.98 7.13 -17.63
N GLN A 173 -9.56 7.75 -18.72
CA GLN A 173 -10.35 7.83 -19.95
C GLN A 173 -10.24 6.57 -20.81
N HIS A 174 -9.08 5.94 -20.86
CA HIS A 174 -8.75 4.92 -21.87
C HIS A 174 -8.37 3.56 -21.26
N ASN A 175 -8.15 3.47 -19.95
CA ASN A 175 -7.69 2.24 -19.30
C ASN A 175 -8.46 1.90 -18.02
N HIS A 176 -9.72 2.35 -17.91
CA HIS A 176 -10.61 2.10 -16.76
C HIS A 176 -10.00 2.49 -15.40
N GLY A 177 -9.11 3.49 -15.39
CA GLY A 177 -8.41 3.94 -14.19
C GLY A 177 -7.19 3.10 -13.79
N TYR A 178 -6.82 2.07 -14.55
CA TYR A 178 -5.59 1.32 -14.31
C TYR A 178 -4.39 1.98 -15.00
N PRO A 179 -3.20 1.98 -14.40
CA PRO A 179 -1.99 2.44 -15.07
C PRO A 179 -1.72 1.66 -16.35
N ALA A 180 -1.40 2.34 -17.45
CA ALA A 180 -0.95 1.66 -18.66
C ALA A 180 0.40 0.95 -18.43
N VAL A 181 0.42 -0.37 -18.55
CA VAL A 181 1.64 -1.19 -18.35
C VAL A 181 2.58 -1.12 -19.55
N ALA A 182 2.05 -0.82 -20.73
CA ALA A 182 2.82 -0.58 -21.95
C ALA A 182 2.03 0.28 -22.94
N ASP A 183 2.74 0.92 -23.87
CA ASP A 183 2.13 1.64 -24.99
C ASP A 183 1.48 0.64 -25.94
N ARG A 184 0.15 0.72 -26.10
CA ARG A 184 -0.61 -0.22 -26.92
C ARG A 184 -0.31 -0.06 -28.42
N ASP A 185 0.15 1.14 -28.82
CA ASP A 185 0.48 1.44 -30.21
C ASP A 185 1.92 1.04 -30.57
N ALA A 186 2.74 0.68 -29.57
CA ALA A 186 4.11 0.22 -29.77
C ALA A 186 4.20 -1.25 -30.25
N PHE A 187 3.09 -2.00 -30.26
CA PHE A 187 3.08 -3.43 -30.58
C PHE A 187 2.36 -3.73 -31.90
N GLU A 188 3.11 -3.69 -33.01
CA GLU A 188 2.65 -4.20 -34.30
C GLU A 188 2.65 -5.75 -34.32
N LEU A 189 1.48 -6.34 -34.57
CA LEU A 189 1.29 -7.78 -34.82
C LEU A 189 2.15 -8.23 -36.02
N GLY A 190 2.99 -9.25 -35.82
CA GLY A 190 3.90 -9.74 -36.84
C GLY A 190 5.28 -9.07 -36.86
N ARG A 191 5.52 -8.06 -36.02
CA ARG A 191 6.83 -7.39 -35.89
C ARG A 191 7.35 -7.32 -34.46
N ALA A 192 6.53 -6.80 -33.55
CA ALA A 192 6.84 -6.71 -32.11
C ALA A 192 6.21 -7.86 -31.30
N VAL A 193 5.17 -8.51 -31.86
CA VAL A 193 4.51 -9.68 -31.29
C VAL A 193 4.48 -10.79 -32.32
N ALA A 194 5.05 -11.95 -31.98
CA ALA A 194 5.07 -13.11 -32.86
C ALA A 194 3.66 -13.66 -33.09
N ALA A 195 3.18 -13.63 -34.33
CA ALA A 195 1.91 -14.22 -34.74
C ALA A 195 2.17 -15.53 -35.50
N THR A 196 2.49 -16.60 -34.77
CA THR A 196 2.54 -17.94 -35.35
C THR A 196 1.15 -18.57 -35.35
N PRO A 197 0.67 -19.17 -36.46
CA PRO A 197 -0.62 -19.88 -36.49
C PRO A 197 -0.60 -21.04 -35.48
N GLY A 198 -1.30 -20.87 -34.35
CA GLY A 198 -1.50 -21.92 -33.36
C GLY A 198 -2.79 -22.69 -33.64
N ALA A 199 -2.70 -23.99 -33.92
CA ALA A 199 -3.86 -24.87 -33.99
C ALA A 199 -4.35 -25.17 -32.56
N VAL A 200 -5.55 -24.71 -32.20
CA VAL A 200 -6.16 -24.99 -30.89
C VAL A 200 -6.88 -26.34 -30.97
N GLY A 201 -6.30 -27.38 -30.37
CA GLY A 201 -6.98 -28.66 -30.18
C GLY A 201 -8.03 -28.54 -29.08
N PHE A 202 -9.30 -28.54 -29.45
CA PHE A 202 -10.41 -28.67 -28.51
C PHE A 202 -10.38 -30.06 -27.87
N ARG A 203 -10.39 -30.13 -26.54
CA ARG A 203 -10.51 -31.39 -25.79
C ARG A 203 -11.74 -31.28 -24.87
N ASN A 204 -12.77 -32.07 -25.20
CA ASN A 204 -13.96 -32.29 -24.37
C ASN A 204 -13.62 -33.16 -23.15
#